data_AF-A0A5K0XD65-F1
#
_entry.id   AF-A0A5K0XD65-F1
#
_cell.length_a   1.000
_cell.length_b   1.000
_cell.length_c   1.000
_cell.angle_alpha   90.00
_cell.angle_beta   90.00
_cell.angle_gamma   90.00
#
_symmetry.space_group_name_H-M   'P 1'
#
loop_
_entity.id
_entity.type
_entity.pdbx_description
1 polymer ?
#
loop_
_entity_poly.entity_id
_entity_poly.type
_entity_poly.pdbx_seq_one_letter_code
_entity_poly.pdbx_strand_id
1 'polypeptide(L)'
;MLPIWWRWYYWACPLAWTIYGLITSQVGDLTSSITVPGVGTITVKEYVQEFMGYRHDFLPTVAVIHFVFVMLFLLVFAFGIKFLNFQKR
;
A
#
# COMPACT_ATOMS: atom_id res chain seq x y z
N MET A 1 -3.35 -0.25 20.25
CA MET A 1 -3.09 1.07 19.63
C MET A 1 -1.58 1.21 19.45
N LEU A 2 -1.11 1.41 18.22
CA LEU A 2 0.32 1.63 17.96
C LEU A 2 0.68 3.09 18.32
N PRO A 3 1.88 3.36 18.87
CA PRO A 3 2.32 4.71 19.14
C PRO A 3 2.30 5.57 17.88
N ILE A 4 2.03 6.88 18.01
CA ILE A 4 1.96 7.81 16.86
C ILE A 4 3.26 7.78 16.04
N TRP A 5 4.39 7.68 16.73
CA TRP A 5 5.73 7.57 16.14
C TRP A 5 5.95 6.30 15.34
N TRP A 6 5.13 5.26 15.49
CA TRP A 6 5.24 4.03 14.70
C TRP A 6 4.43 4.10 13.40
N ARG A 7 3.55 5.10 13.25
CA ARG A 7 2.69 5.21 12.06
C ARG A 7 3.47 5.45 10.77
N TRP A 8 4.63 6.11 10.82
CA TRP A 8 5.43 6.32 9.61
C TRP A 8 6.03 5.03 9.05
N TYR A 9 6.31 4.02 9.89
CA TYR A 9 6.80 2.72 9.42
C TYR A 9 5.80 2.03 8.51
N TYR A 10 4.49 2.18 8.78
CA TYR A 10 3.44 1.68 7.90
C TYR A 10 3.58 2.30 6.50
N TRP A 11 3.75 3.62 6.42
CA TRP A 11 3.91 4.35 5.16
C TRP A 11 5.26 4.11 4.47
N ALA A 12 6.30 3.69 5.18
CA ALA A 12 7.59 3.33 4.61
C ALA A 12 7.67 1.87 4.12
N CYS A 13 6.70 1.02 4.48
CA CYS A 13 6.71 -0.39 4.15
C CYS A 13 6.05 -0.67 2.79
N PRO A 14 6.77 -1.19 1.78
CA PRO A 14 6.18 -1.48 0.46
C PRO A 14 5.02 -2.48 0.54
N LEU A 15 5.04 -3.43 1.48
CA LEU A 15 3.97 -4.41 1.67
C LEU A 15 2.64 -3.75 2.05
N ALA A 16 2.67 -2.68 2.86
CA ALA A 16 1.45 -1.95 3.24
C ALA A 16 0.77 -1.33 2.02
N TRP A 17 1.57 -0.74 1.12
CA TRP A 17 1.11 -0.20 -0.16
C TRP A 17 0.60 -1.30 -1.09
N THR A 18 1.25 -2.46 -1.14
CA THR A 18 0.81 -3.59 -1.96
C THR A 18 -0.55 -4.12 -1.49
N ILE A 19 -0.77 -4.29 -0.19
CA ILE A 19 -2.06 -4.75 0.36
C ILE A 19 -3.16 -3.73 0.06
N TYR A 20 -2.88 -2.43 0.25
CA TYR A 20 -3.81 -1.37 -0.13
C TYR A 20 -4.18 -1.49 -1.62
N GLY A 21 -3.17 -1.56 -2.49
CA GLY A 21 -3.36 -1.65 -3.94
C GLY A 21 -4.17 -2.86 -4.35
N LEU A 22 -3.85 -4.03 -3.79
CA LEU A 22 -4.55 -5.29 -4.07
C LEU A 22 -6.02 -5.22 -3.65
N ILE A 23 -6.32 -4.75 -2.43
CA ILE A 23 -7.71 -4.69 -1.96
C ILE A 23 -8.49 -3.67 -2.79
N THR A 24 -7.92 -2.49 -3.02
CA THR A 24 -8.63 -1.45 -3.77
C THR A 24 -8.80 -1.77 -5.25
N SER A 25 -7.87 -2.50 -5.88
CA SER A 25 -8.01 -2.91 -7.28
C SER A 25 -9.02 -4.02 -7.48
N GLN A 26 -9.12 -4.95 -6.51
CA GLN A 26 -10.00 -6.11 -6.64
C GLN A 26 -11.43 -5.83 -6.22
N VAL A 27 -11.62 -5.03 -5.16
CA VAL A 27 -12.93 -4.86 -4.52
C VAL A 27 -13.30 -3.41 -4.24
N GLY A 28 -12.41 -2.45 -4.48
CA GLY A 28 -12.61 -1.05 -4.11
C GLY A 28 -13.66 -0.30 -4.93
N ASP A 29 -14.08 -0.82 -6.08
CA ASP A 29 -15.11 -0.25 -6.96
C ASP A 29 -16.39 -1.10 -7.03
N LEU A 30 -16.44 -2.22 -6.31
CA LEU A 30 -17.58 -3.13 -6.34
C LEU A 30 -18.80 -2.52 -5.64
N THR A 31 -19.87 -2.35 -6.41
CA THR A 31 -21.17 -1.83 -5.95
C THR A 31 -22.13 -2.94 -5.52
N SER A 32 -21.70 -4.20 -5.54
CA SER A 32 -22.50 -5.32 -5.03
C SER A 32 -22.80 -5.14 -3.55
N SER A 33 -24.02 -5.49 -3.15
CA SER A 33 -24.46 -5.38 -1.77
C SER A 33 -24.00 -6.58 -0.94
N ILE A 34 -23.58 -6.31 0.30
CA ILE A 34 -23.22 -7.29 1.32
C ILE A 34 -23.96 -6.97 2.60
N THR A 35 -24.26 -8.01 3.39
CA THR A 35 -24.88 -7.83 4.72
C THR A 35 -23.79 -7.90 5.78
N VAL A 36 -23.60 -6.80 6.50
CA VAL A 36 -22.61 -6.69 7.57
C VAL A 36 -23.33 -6.76 8.93
N PRO A 37 -22.98 -7.72 9.81
CA PRO A 37 -23.58 -7.81 11.13
C PRO A 37 -23.46 -6.49 11.92
N GLY A 38 -24.58 -5.99 12.44
CA GLY A 38 -24.64 -4.74 13.21
C GLY A 38 -24.72 -3.44 12.40
N VAL A 39 -24.56 -3.50 11.07
CA VAL A 39 -24.62 -2.32 10.18
C VAL A 39 -25.81 -2.41 9.21
N GLY A 40 -26.09 -3.62 8.69
CA GLY A 40 -27.13 -3.84 7.68
C GLY A 40 -26.55 -4.10 6.29
N THR A 41 -27.34 -3.82 5.25
CA THR A 41 -26.93 -4.02 3.86
C THR A 41 -26.24 -2.77 3.32
N ILE A 42 -24.96 -2.89 2.96
CA ILE A 42 -24.15 -1.83 2.34
C ILE A 42 -23.41 -2.39 1.12
N THR A 43 -22.84 -1.53 0.28
CA THR A 43 -22.00 -1.98 -0.84
C THR A 43 -20.60 -2.40 -0.37
N VAL A 44 -19.93 -3.28 -1.13
CA VAL A 44 -18.54 -3.66 -0.84
C VAL A 44 -17.63 -2.43 -0.84
N LYS A 45 -17.82 -1.49 -1.78
CA LYS A 45 -17.12 -0.21 -1.83
C LYS A 45 -17.26 0.59 -0.53
N GLU A 46 -18.48 0.77 -0.03
CA GLU A 46 -18.73 1.49 1.23
C GLU A 46 -18.03 0.80 2.40
N TYR A 47 -18.10 -0.53 2.47
CA TYR A 47 -17.43 -1.28 3.53
C TYR A 47 -15.90 -1.06 3.52
N VAL A 48 -15.27 -1.19 2.36
CA VAL A 48 -13.82 -1.01 2.18
C VAL A 48 -13.39 0.43 2.50
N GLN A 49 -14.21 1.42 2.16
CA GLN A 49 -13.92 2.82 2.43
C GLN A 49 -14.13 3.20 3.89
N GLU A 50 -15.27 2.85 4.49
CA GLU A 50 -15.66 3.30 5.83
C GLU A 50 -15.03 2.46 6.95
N PHE A 51 -14.88 1.15 6.76
CA PHE A 51 -14.35 0.25 7.79
C PHE A 51 -12.86 -0.07 7.61
N MET A 52 -12.38 -0.18 6.36
CA MET A 52 -10.95 -0.47 6.09
C MET A 52 -10.13 0.79 5.78
N GLY A 53 -10.79 1.92 5.48
CA GLY A 53 -10.13 3.19 5.17
C GLY A 53 -9.47 3.24 3.79
N TYR A 54 -9.80 2.30 2.91
CA TYR A 54 -9.20 2.18 1.58
C TYR A 54 -10.09 2.81 0.52
N ARG A 55 -9.52 3.74 -0.25
CA ARG A 55 -10.18 4.50 -1.32
C ARG A 55 -9.64 4.09 -2.68
N HIS A 56 -10.53 3.70 -3.59
CA HIS A 56 -10.19 3.29 -4.95
C HIS A 56 -9.51 4.42 -5.74
N ASP A 57 -9.93 5.68 -5.56
CA ASP A 57 -9.33 6.84 -6.22
C ASP A 57 -7.85 7.08 -5.85
N PHE A 58 -7.36 6.42 -4.80
CA PHE A 58 -5.96 6.48 -4.39
C PHE A 58 -5.05 5.46 -5.10
N LEU A 59 -5.63 4.55 -5.88
CA LEU A 59 -4.88 3.55 -6.66
C LEU A 59 -3.75 4.14 -7.53
N PRO A 60 -3.96 5.26 -8.26
CA PRO A 60 -2.88 5.88 -9.03
C PRO A 60 -1.70 6.30 -8.14
N THR A 61 -1.98 6.82 -6.94
CA THR A 61 -0.94 7.19 -5.98
C THR A 61 -0.17 5.95 -5.49
N VAL A 62 -0.87 4.86 -5.20
CA VAL A 62 -0.25 3.58 -4.81
C VAL A 62 0.68 3.07 -5.91
N ALA A 63 0.29 3.17 -7.18
CA ALA A 63 1.12 2.78 -8.31
C ALA A 63 2.42 3.60 -8.38
N VAL A 64 2.32 4.94 -8.29
CA VAL A 64 3.50 5.83 -8.28
C VAL A 64 4.46 5.48 -7.14
N ILE A 65 3.94 5.20 -5.95
CA ILE A 65 4.77 4.85 -4.79
C ILE A 65 5.52 3.53 -5.01
N HIS A 66 4.90 2.54 -5.65
CA HIS A 66 5.61 1.31 -6.01
C HIS A 66 6.76 1.59 -6.99
N PHE A 67 6.57 2.45 -7.99
CA PHE A 67 7.67 2.84 -8.89
C PHE A 67 8.81 3.54 -8.13
N VAL A 68 8.49 4.41 -7.16
CA VAL A 68 9.50 5.04 -6.30
C VAL A 68 10.30 4.01 -5.51
N PHE A 69 9.65 3.01 -4.91
CA PHE A 69 10.35 1.94 -4.20
C PHE A 69 11.25 1.11 -5.12
N VAL A 70 10.78 0.76 -6.31
CA VAL A 70 11.60 0.03 -7.30
C VAL A 70 12.85 0.85 -7.65
N MET A 71 12.68 2.13 -7.98
CA MET A 71 13.81 3.02 -8.29
C MET A 71 14.76 3.18 -7.10
N LEU A 72 14.23 3.33 -5.89
CA LEU A 72 15.03 3.42 -4.66
C LEU A 72 15.90 2.16 -4.49
N PHE A 73 15.30 0.97 -4.56
CA PHE A 73 16.04 -0.28 -4.41
C PHE A 73 17.07 -0.49 -5.52
N LEU A 74 16.74 -0.12 -6.77
CA LEU A 74 17.69 -0.16 -7.88
C LEU A 74 18.88 0.77 -7.64
N LEU A 75 18.64 2.00 -7.19
CA LEU A 75 19.72 2.95 -6.88
C LEU A 75 20.57 2.46 -5.71
N VAL A 76 19.95 2.03 -4.62
CA VAL A 76 20.66 1.47 -3.45
C VAL A 76 21.52 0.28 -3.86
N PHE A 77 21.00 -0.61 -4.72
CA PHE A 77 21.75 -1.74 -5.25
C PHE A 77 22.92 -1.29 -6.14
N ALA A 78 22.69 -0.39 -7.09
CA ALA A 78 23.72 0.10 -8.01
C ALA A 78 24.84 0.85 -7.27
N PHE A 79 24.49 1.73 -6.34
CA PHE A 79 25.46 2.40 -5.47
C PHE A 79 26.14 1.41 -4.52
N GLY A 80 25.37 0.48 -3.95
CA GLY A 80 25.90 -0.58 -3.09
C GLY A 80 26.99 -1.38 -3.80
N ILE A 81 26.75 -1.85 -5.03
CA ILE A 81 27.79 -2.49 -5.83
C ILE A 81 28.95 -1.53 -6.07
N LYS A 82 28.72 -0.30 -6.53
CA LYS A 82 29.82 0.64 -6.82
C LYS A 82 30.72 0.90 -5.60
N PHE A 83 30.16 1.11 -4.42
CA PHE A 83 30.90 1.42 -3.20
C PHE A 83 31.47 0.18 -2.51
N LEU A 84 30.74 -0.94 -2.46
CA LEU A 84 31.23 -2.19 -1.83
C LEU A 84 32.20 -2.96 -2.74
N ASN A 85 32.14 -2.76 -4.05
CA ASN A 85 33.08 -3.34 -5.01
C ASN A 85 34.38 -2.51 -5.15
N PHE A 86 34.55 -1.45 -4.34
CA PHE A 86 35.78 -0.65 -4.26
C PHE A 86 36.88 -1.29 -3.38
N GLN A 87 36.62 -2.46 -2.79
CA GLN A 87 37.51 -3.14 -1.84
C GLN A 87 37.76 -4.63 -2.15
N LYS A 88 37.81 -5.05 -3.43
CA LYS A 88 38.41 -6.35 -3.78
C LYS A 88 39.34 -6.26 -4.99
N ARG A 89 40.62 -6.41 -4.65
CA ARG A 89 41.69 -7.05 -5.45
C ARG A 89 41.22 -8.36 -6.06
#